data_AF-A0AA39C7U3-F1
#
_entry.id   AF-A0AA39C7U3-F1
#
_cell.length_a   1.000
_cell.length_b   1.000
_cell.length_c   1.000
_cell.angle_alpha   90.00
_cell.angle_beta   90.00
_cell.angle_gamma   90.00
#
_symmetry.space_group_name_H-M   'P 1'
#
loop_
_entity.id
_entity.type
_entity.pdbx_description
1 polymer ?
#
loop_
_entity_poly.entity_id
_entity_poly.type
_entity_poly.pdbx_seq_one_letter_code
_entity_poly.pdbx_strand_id
1 'polypeptide(L)'
;MPIKNSLGQIVGVIQLVNKFDDLVFTKNDENFVEAFAIFCGMGIHNTHMYERAITAMAKQSVTLEVLSYHASASLEDAQRLRGLRVPSSAFFHLHDFEFDDIQMEDDDTLTACLRMFLDLDFVGRFHIDYDVLCRWLLSVKKNYRNVTYHNWRHAFNVAQMMFAILTATQWWKIFGEIECLALIIACLCHDLDHRGTNNSFQIKASSPLAQLYSTSTMEHHHFDQCLMILNSQGNQILSNLSPDEYSRVVKVLEDAILSTDLAVYFRKRGAFFGIVRDRTYNWAYDEHRELLRGMLMTVCDLAAITKPWEVEKRVAELVSSEFFEQGDIERRTLNITPIDIMNREKEDQLPKMQVGFVDSICLPIYECSLRNSLQSSRNLPFFLTCRRQYPLSDIIIFVSLNITNFGRKMVPP
;
A
#
# COMPACT_ATOMS: atom_id res chain seq x y z
N MET A 1 29.59 4.27 49.48
CA MET A 1 30.03 4.26 48.07
C MET A 1 28.87 4.67 47.18
N PRO A 2 28.97 5.71 46.35
CA PRO A 2 27.91 6.03 45.39
C PRO A 2 27.84 4.98 44.27
N ILE A 3 26.64 4.61 43.86
CA ILE A 3 26.39 3.83 42.65
C ILE A 3 26.10 4.81 41.53
N LYS A 4 26.89 4.76 40.46
CA LYS A 4 26.76 5.65 39.30
C LYS A 4 26.27 4.87 38.08
N ASN A 5 25.37 5.44 37.30
CA ASN A 5 24.98 4.87 36.01
C ASN A 5 26.05 5.09 34.94
N SER A 6 25.79 4.59 33.73
CA SER A 6 26.64 4.77 32.53
C SER A 6 26.91 6.23 32.14
N LEU A 7 26.07 7.17 32.59
CA LEU A 7 26.20 8.62 32.38
C LEU A 7 26.91 9.32 33.55
N GLY A 8 27.38 8.59 34.55
CA GLY A 8 28.06 9.13 35.74
C GLY A 8 27.13 9.74 36.80
N GLN A 9 25.81 9.64 36.62
CA GLN A 9 24.83 10.14 37.59
C GLN A 9 24.64 9.16 38.74
N ILE A 10 24.49 9.66 39.97
CA ILE A 10 24.27 8.83 41.16
C ILE A 10 22.83 8.29 41.12
N VAL A 11 22.70 6.96 41.07
CA VAL A 11 21.40 6.24 41.05
C VAL A 11 21.12 5.50 42.35
N GLY A 12 22.11 5.42 43.24
CA GLY A 12 21.98 4.77 44.53
C GLY A 12 23.23 4.93 45.38
N VAL A 13 23.20 4.37 46.59
CA VAL A 13 24.33 4.39 47.53
C VAL A 13 24.45 3.00 48.16
N ILE A 14 25.67 2.46 48.19
CA ILE A 14 26.03 1.26 48.94
C ILE A 14 26.67 1.69 50.25
N GLN A 15 26.17 1.14 51.36
CA GLN A 15 26.76 1.28 52.68
C GLN A 15 27.06 -0.11 53.23
N LEU A 16 28.29 -0.34 53.65
CA LEU A 16 28.67 -1.51 54.44
C LEU A 16 28.89 -1.08 55.88
N VAL A 17 28.41 -1.90 56.82
CA VAL A 17 28.46 -1.61 58.26
C VAL A 17 28.97 -2.86 58.97
N ASN A 18 29.81 -2.68 59.99
CA ASN A 18 30.38 -3.74 60.82
C ASN A 18 31.09 -4.85 60.03
N LYS A 19 32.34 -4.59 59.64
CA LYS A 19 33.20 -5.65 59.09
C LYS A 19 33.43 -6.72 60.16
N PHE A 20 33.39 -8.00 59.77
CA PHE A 20 33.58 -9.12 60.67
C PHE A 20 34.95 -9.10 61.37
N ASP A 21 35.05 -9.81 62.50
CA ASP A 21 36.26 -9.98 63.32
C ASP A 21 36.82 -8.69 63.93
N ASP A 22 35.95 -7.69 64.19
CA ASP A 22 36.31 -6.37 64.74
C ASP A 22 37.40 -5.62 63.92
N LEU A 23 37.52 -5.95 62.63
CA LEU A 23 38.47 -5.33 61.73
C LEU A 23 37.93 -4.01 61.15
N VAL A 24 38.83 -3.09 60.81
CA VAL A 24 38.50 -1.90 60.04
C VAL A 24 38.47 -2.19 58.53
N PHE A 25 37.68 -1.43 57.78
CA PHE A 25 37.71 -1.48 56.31
C PHE A 25 39.06 -0.98 55.80
N THR A 26 39.65 -1.75 54.89
CA THR A 26 40.94 -1.48 54.25
C THR A 26 40.73 -0.81 52.89
N LYS A 27 41.81 -0.26 52.31
CA LYS A 27 41.75 0.31 50.95
C LYS A 27 41.37 -0.72 49.88
N ASN A 28 41.73 -1.99 50.08
CA ASN A 28 41.30 -3.06 49.17
C ASN A 28 39.79 -3.31 49.25
N ASP A 29 39.19 -3.21 50.44
CA ASP A 29 37.74 -3.32 50.60
C ASP A 29 37.03 -2.16 49.89
N GLU A 30 37.56 -0.94 50.00
CA GLU A 30 37.05 0.22 49.25
C GLU A 30 37.11 0.00 47.74
N ASN A 31 38.27 -0.41 47.20
CA ASN A 31 38.43 -0.65 45.77
C ASN A 31 37.50 -1.77 45.26
N PHE A 32 37.29 -2.81 46.07
CA PHE A 32 36.37 -3.90 45.73
C PHE A 32 34.91 -3.41 45.67
N VAL A 33 34.49 -2.64 46.67
CA VAL A 33 33.13 -2.07 46.72
C VAL A 33 32.93 -1.03 45.63
N GLU A 34 33.97 -0.31 45.22
CA GLU A 34 33.91 0.63 44.11
C GLU A 34 33.71 -0.11 42.78
N ALA A 35 34.49 -1.17 42.53
CA ALA A 35 34.29 -2.03 41.36
C ALA A 35 32.88 -2.65 41.35
N PHE A 36 32.43 -3.17 42.50
CA PHE A 36 31.07 -3.71 42.66
C PHE A 36 30.00 -2.65 42.40
N ALA A 37 30.17 -1.42 42.89
CA ALA A 37 29.24 -0.31 42.67
C ALA A 37 29.12 0.06 41.19
N ILE A 38 30.18 -0.07 40.39
CA ILE A 38 30.13 0.13 38.93
C ILE A 38 29.23 -0.94 38.29
N PHE A 39 29.41 -2.22 38.64
CA PHE A 39 28.57 -3.30 38.13
C PHE A 39 27.10 -3.15 38.56
N CYS A 40 26.84 -2.78 39.82
CA CYS A 40 25.49 -2.46 40.28
C CYS A 40 24.87 -1.32 39.48
N GLY A 41 25.65 -0.26 39.21
CA GLY A 41 25.20 0.88 38.43
C GLY A 41 24.78 0.54 37.01
N MET A 42 25.57 -0.31 36.32
CA MET A 42 25.22 -0.83 35.00
C MET A 42 23.99 -1.73 35.04
N GLY A 43 23.92 -2.65 36.02
CA GLY A 43 22.79 -3.57 36.18
C GLY A 43 21.47 -2.84 36.45
N ILE A 44 21.48 -1.86 37.36
CA ILE A 44 20.31 -1.01 37.66
C ILE A 44 19.92 -0.18 36.43
N HIS A 45 20.89 0.44 35.76
CA HIS A 45 20.60 1.26 34.56
C HIS A 45 19.96 0.42 33.45
N ASN A 46 20.50 -0.76 33.15
CA ASN A 46 19.97 -1.64 32.11
C ASN A 46 18.57 -2.16 32.48
N THR A 47 18.35 -2.55 33.75
CA THR A 47 17.04 -2.99 34.23
C THR A 47 16.01 -1.87 34.10
N HIS A 48 16.37 -0.65 34.49
CA HIS A 48 15.48 0.51 34.39
C HIS A 48 15.17 0.89 32.93
N MET A 49 16.16 0.81 32.03
CA MET A 49 15.94 1.01 30.59
C MET A 49 14.99 -0.05 30.02
N TYR A 50 15.16 -1.31 30.42
CA TYR A 50 14.30 -2.40 30.01
C TYR A 50 12.86 -2.24 30.52
N GLU A 51 12.67 -1.88 31.79
CA GLU A 51 11.34 -1.58 32.36
C GLU A 51 10.66 -0.41 31.64
N ARG A 52 11.41 0.65 31.31
CA ARG A 52 10.91 1.79 30.53
C ARG A 52 10.49 1.36 29.12
N ALA A 53 11.26 0.48 28.48
CA ALA A 53 10.91 -0.07 27.17
C ALA A 53 9.62 -0.89 27.24
N ILE A 54 9.48 -1.81 28.21
CA ILE A 54 8.24 -2.57 28.43
C ILE A 54 7.05 -1.64 28.65
N THR A 55 7.21 -0.62 29.50
CA THR A 55 6.14 0.35 29.77
C THR A 55 5.75 1.14 28.51
N ALA A 56 6.72 1.51 27.69
CA ALA A 56 6.47 2.18 26.41
C ALA A 56 5.73 1.26 25.43
N MET A 57 6.11 -0.02 25.33
CA MET A 57 5.41 -1.01 24.51
C MET A 57 3.97 -1.23 24.98
N ALA A 58 3.72 -1.30 26.29
CA ALA A 58 2.37 -1.40 26.84
C ALA A 58 1.51 -0.17 26.48
N LYS A 59 2.07 1.05 26.60
CA LYS A 59 1.39 2.28 26.18
C LYS A 59 1.09 2.31 24.68
N GLN A 60 2.03 1.85 23.86
CA GLN A 60 1.84 1.73 22.42
C GLN A 60 0.71 0.75 22.09
N SER A 61 0.65 -0.41 22.76
CA SER A 61 -0.43 -1.40 22.56
C SER A 61 -1.81 -0.82 22.87
N VAL A 62 -1.96 -0.09 23.98
CA VAL A 62 -3.23 0.57 24.32
C VAL A 62 -3.56 1.67 23.30
N THR A 63 -2.55 2.41 22.83
CA THR A 63 -2.75 3.44 21.80
C THR A 63 -3.25 2.83 20.50
N LEU A 64 -2.67 1.72 20.06
CA LEU A 64 -3.10 0.99 18.86
C LEU A 64 -4.51 0.42 19.00
N GLU A 65 -4.90 -0.04 20.19
CA GLU A 65 -6.27 -0.49 20.47
C GLU A 65 -7.29 0.66 20.37
N VAL A 66 -6.96 1.84 20.91
CA VAL A 66 -7.81 3.03 20.77
C VAL A 66 -7.91 3.46 19.30
N LEU A 67 -6.78 3.45 18.58
CA LEU A 67 -6.76 3.78 17.15
C LEU A 67 -7.57 2.78 16.34
N SER A 68 -7.47 1.48 16.61
CA SER A 68 -8.21 0.44 15.89
C SER A 68 -9.72 0.55 16.10
N TYR A 69 -10.16 0.94 17.31
CA TYR A 69 -11.56 1.24 17.59
C TYR A 69 -12.10 2.38 16.73
N HIS A 70 -11.33 3.48 16.62
CA HIS A 70 -11.72 4.63 15.80
C HIS A 70 -11.56 4.39 14.30
N ALA A 71 -10.62 3.53 13.89
CA ALA A 71 -10.43 3.10 12.52
C ALA A 71 -11.56 2.19 12.03
N SER A 72 -12.14 1.39 12.93
CA SER A 72 -13.20 0.45 12.58
C SER A 72 -14.54 1.14 12.29
N ALA A 73 -15.28 0.64 11.31
CA ALA A 73 -16.67 0.99 11.06
C ALA A 73 -17.56 0.51 12.23
N SER A 74 -18.72 1.16 12.40
CA SER A 74 -19.68 0.76 13.42
C SER A 74 -20.38 -0.55 13.03
N LEU A 75 -20.93 -1.27 14.02
CA LEU A 75 -21.72 -2.47 13.75
C LEU A 75 -23.04 -2.13 13.03
N GLU A 76 -23.61 -0.96 13.33
CA GLU A 76 -24.84 -0.46 12.70
C GLU A 76 -24.64 -0.21 11.21
N ASP A 77 -23.53 0.41 10.82
CA ASP A 77 -23.19 0.63 9.40
C ASP A 77 -22.98 -0.69 8.66
N ALA A 78 -22.34 -1.67 9.31
CA ALA A 78 -22.15 -3.00 8.74
C ALA A 78 -23.48 -3.74 8.52
N GLN A 79 -24.41 -3.66 9.48
CA GLN A 79 -25.75 -4.22 9.36
C GLN A 79 -26.56 -3.52 8.26
N ARG A 80 -26.41 -2.19 8.12
CA ARG A 80 -27.02 -1.41 7.03
C ARG A 80 -26.52 -1.88 5.67
N LEU A 81 -25.20 -1.96 5.49
CA LEU A 81 -24.58 -2.42 4.24
C LEU A 81 -24.99 -3.86 3.91
N ARG A 82 -25.01 -4.75 4.90
CA ARG A 82 -25.50 -6.13 4.74
C ARG A 82 -26.94 -6.19 4.24
N GLY A 83 -27.79 -5.27 4.69
CA GLY A 83 -29.19 -5.18 4.28
C GLY A 83 -29.39 -4.67 2.86
N LEU A 84 -28.36 -4.08 2.24
CA LEU A 84 -28.45 -3.61 0.86
C LEU A 84 -28.49 -4.79 -0.11
N ARG A 85 -29.31 -4.64 -1.15
CA ARG A 85 -29.26 -5.55 -2.29
C ARG A 85 -27.92 -5.38 -2.98
N VAL A 86 -27.24 -6.48 -3.29
CA VAL A 86 -25.99 -6.49 -4.07
C VAL A 86 -26.31 -6.79 -5.55
N PRO A 87 -26.32 -5.79 -6.46
CA PRO A 87 -26.52 -6.01 -7.88
C PRO A 87 -25.49 -6.96 -8.49
N SER A 88 -25.78 -7.50 -9.69
CA SER A 88 -24.85 -8.38 -10.40
C SER A 88 -23.64 -7.62 -10.95
N SER A 89 -22.56 -8.34 -11.23
CA SER A 89 -21.38 -7.80 -11.91
C SER A 89 -21.70 -7.20 -13.28
N ALA A 90 -22.68 -7.77 -13.99
CA ALA A 90 -23.19 -7.23 -15.25
C ALA A 90 -23.92 -5.89 -15.10
N PHE A 91 -24.63 -5.66 -13.99
CA PHE A 91 -25.28 -4.36 -13.72
C PHE A 91 -24.25 -3.26 -13.50
N PHE A 92 -23.19 -3.57 -12.75
CA PHE A 92 -22.11 -2.64 -12.45
C PHE A 92 -21.03 -2.58 -13.54
N HIS A 93 -21.11 -3.38 -14.61
CA HIS A 93 -20.07 -3.46 -15.64
C HIS A 93 -18.68 -3.83 -15.09
N LEU A 94 -18.60 -4.66 -14.03
CA LEU A 94 -17.33 -4.95 -13.35
C LEU A 94 -16.33 -5.77 -14.17
N HIS A 95 -16.78 -6.44 -15.23
CA HIS A 95 -15.89 -7.16 -16.14
C HIS A 95 -15.32 -6.28 -17.25
N ASP A 96 -15.84 -5.05 -17.40
CA ASP A 96 -15.47 -4.17 -18.49
C ASP A 96 -14.17 -3.44 -18.14
N PHE A 97 -13.18 -3.52 -19.03
CA PHE A 97 -11.91 -2.79 -18.85
C PHE A 97 -12.10 -1.27 -18.98
N GLU A 98 -13.13 -0.83 -19.70
CA GLU A 98 -13.51 0.57 -19.88
C GLU A 98 -14.33 1.14 -18.70
N PHE A 99 -14.52 0.36 -17.62
CA PHE A 99 -15.27 0.74 -16.42
C PHE A 99 -14.89 2.13 -15.89
N ASP A 100 -15.91 2.91 -15.54
CA ASP A 100 -15.84 4.25 -14.93
C ASP A 100 -16.84 4.33 -13.76
N ASP A 101 -16.37 4.72 -12.58
CA ASP A 101 -17.14 4.82 -11.34
C ASP A 101 -17.79 6.20 -11.10
N ILE A 102 -17.69 7.14 -12.05
CA ILE A 102 -18.14 8.53 -11.89
C ILE A 102 -19.59 8.69 -11.41
N GLN A 103 -20.50 7.81 -11.83
CA GLN A 103 -21.92 7.86 -11.44
C GLN A 103 -22.25 7.02 -10.21
N MET A 104 -21.27 6.28 -9.67
CA MET A 104 -21.49 5.42 -8.52
C MET A 104 -21.44 6.23 -7.23
N GLU A 105 -22.35 5.99 -6.30
CA GLU A 105 -22.23 6.49 -4.93
C GLU A 105 -21.37 5.56 -4.07
N ASP A 106 -21.11 5.96 -2.82
CA ASP A 106 -20.31 5.17 -1.90
C ASP A 106 -20.91 3.78 -1.67
N ASP A 107 -22.22 3.67 -1.49
CA ASP A 107 -22.91 2.39 -1.34
C ASP A 107 -22.82 1.51 -2.60
N ASP A 108 -22.80 2.11 -3.79
CA ASP A 108 -22.60 1.37 -5.05
C ASP A 108 -21.19 0.78 -5.10
N THR A 109 -20.15 1.56 -4.75
CA THR A 109 -18.76 1.05 -4.74
C THR A 109 -18.58 -0.07 -3.71
N LEU A 110 -19.21 0.06 -2.54
CA LEU A 110 -19.16 -0.95 -1.48
C LEU A 110 -19.89 -2.24 -1.91
N THR A 111 -21.09 -2.13 -2.46
CA THR A 111 -21.84 -3.30 -2.94
C THR A 111 -21.19 -3.94 -4.17
N ALA A 112 -20.53 -3.16 -5.03
CA ALA A 112 -19.70 -3.69 -6.11
C ALA A 112 -18.51 -4.50 -5.58
N CYS A 113 -17.83 -4.04 -4.52
CA CYS A 113 -16.81 -4.84 -3.84
C CYS A 113 -17.37 -6.13 -3.26
N LEU A 114 -18.52 -6.08 -2.57
CA LEU A 114 -19.19 -7.30 -2.10
C LEU A 114 -19.51 -8.25 -3.25
N ARG A 115 -19.96 -7.72 -4.41
CA ARG A 115 -20.17 -8.51 -5.62
C ARG A 115 -18.89 -9.18 -6.10
N MET A 116 -17.74 -8.49 -6.13
CA MET A 116 -16.46 -9.11 -6.51
C MET A 116 -16.09 -10.29 -5.60
N PHE A 117 -16.27 -10.16 -4.28
CA PHE A 117 -16.03 -11.25 -3.32
C PHE A 117 -16.99 -12.44 -3.51
N LEU A 118 -18.25 -12.17 -3.83
CA LEU A 118 -19.26 -13.20 -4.09
C LEU A 118 -18.99 -13.95 -5.40
N ASP A 119 -18.69 -13.22 -6.49
CA ASP A 119 -18.47 -13.82 -7.81
C ASP A 119 -17.16 -14.62 -7.89
N LEU A 120 -16.15 -14.27 -7.08
CA LEU A 120 -14.92 -15.05 -6.89
C LEU A 120 -15.07 -16.18 -5.84
N ASP A 121 -16.27 -16.36 -5.28
CA ASP A 121 -16.59 -17.41 -4.29
C ASP A 121 -15.72 -17.35 -3.02
N PHE A 122 -15.20 -16.18 -2.65
CA PHE A 122 -14.35 -16.05 -1.46
C PHE A 122 -15.12 -16.26 -0.16
N VAL A 123 -16.37 -15.78 -0.11
CA VAL A 123 -17.23 -15.90 1.08
C VAL A 123 -17.48 -17.36 1.43
N GLY A 124 -17.91 -18.17 0.45
CA GLY A 124 -18.19 -19.59 0.64
C GLY A 124 -16.91 -20.38 0.92
N ARG A 125 -15.88 -20.19 0.09
CA ARG A 125 -14.64 -20.97 0.15
C ARG A 125 -13.83 -20.78 1.41
N PHE A 126 -13.67 -19.53 1.83
CA PHE A 126 -12.88 -19.18 3.03
C PHE A 126 -13.75 -19.02 4.27
N HIS A 127 -15.05 -19.35 4.16
CA HIS A 127 -16.02 -19.26 5.24
C HIS A 127 -16.03 -17.86 5.88
N ILE A 128 -15.95 -16.81 5.05
CA ILE A 128 -15.91 -15.43 5.54
C ILE A 128 -17.31 -15.08 6.05
N ASP A 129 -17.42 -14.69 7.32
CA ASP A 129 -18.67 -14.18 7.85
C ASP A 129 -19.07 -12.89 7.11
N TYR A 130 -20.31 -12.84 6.62
CA TYR A 130 -20.75 -11.76 5.75
C TYR A 130 -20.88 -10.41 6.47
N ASP A 131 -21.26 -10.42 7.76
CA ASP A 131 -21.30 -9.20 8.58
C ASP A 131 -19.87 -8.68 8.83
N VAL A 132 -18.91 -9.59 9.08
CA VAL A 132 -17.49 -9.25 9.21
C VAL A 132 -16.92 -8.69 7.91
N LEU A 133 -17.30 -9.24 6.75
CA LEU A 133 -16.89 -8.72 5.44
C LEU A 133 -17.43 -7.31 5.20
N CYS A 134 -18.71 -7.06 5.48
CA CYS A 134 -19.31 -5.74 5.34
C CYS A 134 -18.60 -4.72 6.24
N ARG A 135 -18.33 -5.10 7.49
CA ARG A 135 -17.62 -4.23 8.43
C ARG A 135 -16.18 -3.96 8.01
N TRP A 136 -15.44 -4.98 7.59
CA TRP A 136 -14.07 -4.85 7.09
C TRP A 136 -14.02 -3.89 5.91
N LEU A 137 -14.91 -4.03 4.93
CA LEU A 137 -14.93 -3.19 3.75
C LEU A 137 -15.22 -1.72 4.08
N LEU A 138 -16.17 -1.46 4.99
CA LEU A 138 -16.45 -0.12 5.49
C LEU A 138 -15.25 0.47 6.25
N SER A 139 -14.57 -0.35 7.06
CA SER A 139 -13.36 0.07 7.78
C SER A 139 -12.24 0.42 6.80
N VAL A 140 -11.99 -0.39 5.76
CA VAL A 140 -11.00 -0.08 4.72
C VAL A 140 -11.33 1.27 4.08
N LYS A 141 -12.57 1.47 3.59
CA LYS A 141 -12.99 2.75 3.01
C LYS A 141 -12.79 3.92 3.96
N LYS A 142 -13.16 3.76 5.24
CA LYS A 142 -13.05 4.80 6.28
C LYS A 142 -11.60 5.23 6.55
N ASN A 143 -10.63 4.34 6.31
CA ASN A 143 -9.20 4.62 6.53
C ASN A 143 -8.49 5.15 5.27
N TYR A 144 -9.21 5.35 4.15
CA TYR A 144 -8.73 6.21 3.07
C TYR A 144 -8.95 7.68 3.43
N ARG A 145 -7.92 8.49 3.21
CA ARG A 145 -8.01 9.94 3.44
C ARG A 145 -8.75 10.62 2.29
N ASN A 146 -9.33 11.79 2.60
CA ASN A 146 -9.89 12.68 1.59
C ASN A 146 -8.77 13.48 0.91
N VAL A 147 -8.01 12.81 0.04
CA VAL A 147 -6.99 13.40 -0.83
C VAL A 147 -7.47 13.37 -2.29
N THR A 148 -6.85 14.20 -3.12
CA THR A 148 -7.33 14.51 -4.48
C THR A 148 -7.41 13.27 -5.39
N TYR A 149 -6.39 12.40 -5.36
CA TYR A 149 -6.33 11.20 -6.21
C TYR A 149 -6.27 9.89 -5.41
N HIS A 150 -5.31 9.73 -4.50
CA HIS A 150 -5.07 8.46 -3.79
C HIS A 150 -6.07 8.24 -2.64
N ASN A 151 -7.36 8.19 -2.98
CA ASN A 151 -8.49 8.00 -2.08
C ASN A 151 -9.22 6.67 -2.36
N TRP A 152 -10.34 6.43 -1.68
CA TRP A 152 -11.13 5.20 -1.82
C TRP A 152 -11.51 4.86 -3.28
N ARG A 153 -11.78 5.87 -4.12
CA ARG A 153 -12.18 5.65 -5.52
C ARG A 153 -11.05 5.03 -6.34
N HIS A 154 -9.82 5.48 -6.11
CA HIS A 154 -8.63 4.87 -6.72
C HIS A 154 -8.52 3.40 -6.33
N ALA A 155 -8.52 3.09 -5.04
CA ALA A 155 -8.42 1.72 -4.53
C ALA A 155 -9.53 0.79 -5.07
N PHE A 156 -10.76 1.30 -5.15
CA PHE A 156 -11.88 0.58 -5.75
C PHE A 156 -11.64 0.27 -7.23
N ASN A 157 -11.19 1.24 -8.02
CA ASN A 157 -10.87 1.05 -9.44
C ASN A 157 -9.72 0.05 -9.65
N VAL A 158 -8.68 0.10 -8.81
CA VAL A 158 -7.56 -0.88 -8.83
C VAL A 158 -8.08 -2.29 -8.54
N ALA A 159 -8.96 -2.45 -7.55
CA ALA A 159 -9.57 -3.74 -7.24
C ALA A 159 -10.50 -4.25 -8.35
N GLN A 160 -11.28 -3.36 -8.96
CA GLN A 160 -12.13 -3.67 -10.11
C GLN A 160 -11.28 -4.14 -11.29
N MET A 161 -10.16 -3.47 -11.60
CA MET A 161 -9.25 -3.89 -12.66
C MET A 161 -8.68 -5.28 -12.38
N MET A 162 -8.22 -5.55 -11.15
CA MET A 162 -7.74 -6.89 -10.76
C MET A 162 -8.84 -7.95 -10.94
N PHE A 163 -10.07 -7.66 -10.52
CA PHE A 163 -11.22 -8.55 -10.72
C PHE A 163 -11.48 -8.83 -12.22
N ALA A 164 -11.50 -7.80 -13.06
CA ALA A 164 -11.68 -7.94 -14.51
C ALA A 164 -10.57 -8.79 -15.13
N ILE A 165 -9.31 -8.57 -14.75
CA ILE A 165 -8.17 -9.36 -15.21
C ILE A 165 -8.31 -10.82 -14.77
N LEU A 166 -8.54 -11.08 -13.49
CA LEU A 166 -8.67 -12.45 -12.96
C LEU A 166 -9.80 -13.21 -13.67
N THR A 167 -10.95 -12.58 -13.87
CA THR A 167 -12.13 -13.18 -14.52
C THR A 167 -11.94 -13.40 -16.02
N ALA A 168 -11.36 -12.43 -16.75
CA ALA A 168 -11.10 -12.56 -18.18
C ALA A 168 -10.00 -13.61 -18.49
N THR A 169 -9.03 -13.76 -17.60
CA THR A 169 -7.87 -14.64 -17.83
C THR A 169 -7.99 -16.01 -17.19
N GLN A 170 -8.85 -16.16 -16.18
CA GLN A 170 -8.95 -17.32 -15.32
C GLN A 170 -7.66 -17.65 -14.57
N TRP A 171 -6.87 -16.63 -14.21
CA TRP A 171 -5.57 -16.78 -13.56
C TRP A 171 -5.63 -17.33 -12.12
N TRP A 172 -6.82 -17.58 -11.56
CA TRP A 172 -6.97 -18.48 -10.41
C TRP A 172 -6.39 -19.87 -10.67
N LYS A 173 -6.26 -20.31 -11.92
CA LYS A 173 -5.56 -21.57 -12.29
C LYS A 173 -4.03 -21.50 -12.10
N ILE A 174 -3.46 -20.29 -12.03
CA ILE A 174 -2.03 -20.02 -11.84
C ILE A 174 -1.74 -19.72 -10.37
N PHE A 175 -2.52 -18.81 -9.80
CA PHE A 175 -2.31 -18.31 -8.44
C PHE A 175 -2.91 -19.23 -7.37
N GLY A 176 -4.00 -19.90 -7.68
CA GLY A 176 -4.85 -20.52 -6.68
C GLY A 176 -5.69 -19.48 -5.93
N GLU A 177 -6.59 -19.96 -5.10
CA GLU A 177 -7.63 -19.12 -4.50
C GLU A 177 -7.09 -18.21 -3.39
N ILE A 178 -6.09 -18.68 -2.64
CA ILE A 178 -5.44 -17.92 -1.55
C ILE A 178 -4.77 -16.66 -2.09
N GLU A 179 -4.03 -16.79 -3.19
CA GLU A 179 -3.34 -15.67 -3.81
C GLU A 179 -4.33 -14.71 -4.49
N CYS A 180 -5.40 -15.22 -5.11
CA CYS A 180 -6.46 -14.37 -5.65
C CYS A 180 -7.18 -13.57 -4.56
N LEU A 181 -7.48 -14.18 -3.40
CA LEU A 181 -8.03 -13.48 -2.24
C LEU A 181 -7.09 -12.36 -1.77
N ALA A 182 -5.81 -12.70 -1.60
CA ALA A 182 -4.79 -11.76 -1.18
C ALA A 182 -4.62 -10.60 -2.17
N LEU A 183 -4.65 -10.85 -3.48
CA LEU A 183 -4.54 -9.79 -4.50
C LEU A 183 -5.72 -8.80 -4.45
N ILE A 184 -6.96 -9.28 -4.31
CA ILE A 184 -8.12 -8.39 -4.19
C ILE A 184 -8.07 -7.57 -2.90
N ILE A 185 -7.67 -8.18 -1.78
CA ILE A 185 -7.45 -7.47 -0.52
C ILE A 185 -6.32 -6.44 -0.68
N ALA A 186 -5.20 -6.80 -1.30
CA ALA A 186 -4.08 -5.90 -1.55
C ALA A 186 -4.51 -4.68 -2.37
N CYS A 187 -5.24 -4.87 -3.48
CA CYS A 187 -5.76 -3.77 -4.29
C CYS A 187 -6.61 -2.79 -3.49
N LEU A 188 -7.51 -3.30 -2.65
CA LEU A 188 -8.38 -2.47 -1.80
C LEU A 188 -7.63 -1.75 -0.68
N CYS A 189 -6.42 -2.18 -0.34
CA CYS A 189 -5.68 -1.70 0.83
C CYS A 189 -4.34 -0.99 0.49
N HIS A 190 -3.88 -1.03 -0.76
CA HIS A 190 -2.50 -0.67 -1.13
C HIS A 190 -2.11 0.78 -0.83
N ASP A 191 -3.11 1.67 -0.65
CA ASP A 191 -2.96 3.11 -0.44
C ASP A 191 -3.65 3.59 0.86
N LEU A 192 -3.92 2.68 1.80
CA LEU A 192 -4.56 3.03 3.07
C LEU A 192 -3.79 4.13 3.83
N ASP A 193 -4.50 5.14 4.34
CA ASP A 193 -3.88 6.30 5.01
C ASP A 193 -2.92 7.12 4.11
N HIS A 194 -3.00 7.02 2.77
CA HIS A 194 -2.17 7.85 1.87
C HIS A 194 -2.40 9.35 2.10
N ARG A 195 -1.29 10.10 2.23
CA ARG A 195 -1.29 11.48 2.75
C ARG A 195 -1.20 12.58 1.68
N GLY A 196 -1.32 12.20 0.41
CA GLY A 196 -1.12 13.10 -0.73
C GLY A 196 0.35 13.49 -0.93
N THR A 197 1.28 12.66 -0.45
CA THR A 197 2.72 12.91 -0.51
C THR A 197 3.48 11.61 -0.72
N ASN A 198 4.47 11.63 -1.61
CA ASN A 198 5.25 10.43 -1.95
C ASN A 198 6.42 10.13 -0.99
N ASN A 199 7.09 8.99 -1.22
CA ASN A 199 8.27 8.54 -0.46
C ASN A 199 9.42 9.58 -0.44
N SER A 200 9.65 10.29 -1.54
CA SER A 200 10.71 11.33 -1.59
C SER A 200 10.42 12.47 -0.61
N PHE A 201 9.15 12.90 -0.52
CA PHE A 201 8.73 13.90 0.46
C PHE A 201 8.95 13.41 1.89
N GLN A 202 8.55 12.18 2.22
CA GLN A 202 8.68 11.63 3.58
C GLN A 202 10.13 11.65 4.08
N ILE A 203 11.08 11.35 3.19
CA ILE A 203 12.53 11.40 3.48
C ILE A 203 13.00 12.84 3.68
N LYS A 204 12.69 13.75 2.74
CA LYS A 204 13.10 15.16 2.82
C LYS A 204 12.55 15.85 4.08
N ALA A 205 11.32 15.52 4.45
CA ALA A 205 10.65 16.06 5.64
C ALA A 205 11.13 15.41 6.96
N SER A 206 12.00 14.39 6.92
CA SER A 206 12.44 13.62 8.09
C SER A 206 11.26 13.12 8.94
N SER A 207 10.20 12.67 8.26
CA SER A 207 8.98 12.22 8.90
C SER A 207 9.23 11.03 9.84
N PRO A 208 8.38 10.80 10.86
CA PRO A 208 8.46 9.60 11.68
C PRO A 208 8.38 8.29 10.87
N LEU A 209 7.64 8.29 9.75
CA LEU A 209 7.55 7.15 8.85
C LEU A 209 8.89 6.85 8.18
N ALA A 210 9.60 7.88 7.70
CA ALA A 210 10.93 7.72 7.11
C ALA A 210 12.01 7.30 8.12
N GLN A 211 11.77 7.50 9.43
CA GLN A 211 12.63 6.98 10.49
C GLN A 211 12.32 5.50 10.80
N LEU A 212 11.05 5.10 10.63
CA LEU A 212 10.60 3.74 10.89
C LEU A 212 10.95 2.78 9.73
N TYR A 213 10.79 3.22 8.49
CA TYR A 213 11.05 2.43 7.29
C TYR A 213 12.14 3.05 6.42
N SER A 214 13.07 2.23 5.95
CA SER A 214 14.24 2.66 5.17
C SER A 214 14.01 2.65 3.65
N THR A 215 13.11 1.81 3.16
CA THR A 215 12.72 1.68 1.74
C THR A 215 11.21 1.57 1.63
N SER A 216 10.62 2.02 0.52
CA SER A 216 9.17 1.90 0.23
C SER A 216 8.31 2.30 1.45
N THR A 217 8.64 3.48 2.00
CA THR A 217 8.19 3.94 3.32
C THR A 217 6.67 3.97 3.44
N MET A 218 5.98 4.49 2.43
CA MET A 218 4.53 4.56 2.40
C MET A 218 3.92 3.18 2.19
N GLU A 219 4.50 2.34 1.32
CA GLU A 219 3.96 1.01 1.02
C GLU A 219 4.03 0.07 2.23
N HIS A 220 5.10 0.13 3.03
CA HIS A 220 5.15 -0.56 4.33
C HIS A 220 4.08 -0.04 5.30
N HIS A 221 3.87 1.28 5.34
CA HIS A 221 2.80 1.85 6.16
C HIS A 221 1.41 1.39 5.71
N HIS A 222 1.14 1.33 4.40
CA HIS A 222 -0.11 0.82 3.84
C HIS A 222 -0.34 -0.65 4.21
N PHE A 223 0.70 -1.47 4.15
CA PHE A 223 0.66 -2.86 4.60
C PHE A 223 0.36 -2.99 6.10
N ASP A 224 1.01 -2.19 6.95
CA ASP A 224 0.76 -2.20 8.39
C ASP A 224 -0.67 -1.72 8.72
N GLN A 225 -1.21 -0.73 8.00
CA GLN A 225 -2.62 -0.34 8.10
C GLN A 225 -3.57 -1.47 7.69
N CYS A 226 -3.25 -2.17 6.59
CA CYS A 226 -4.01 -3.34 6.13
C CYS A 226 -4.07 -4.42 7.23
N LEU A 227 -2.92 -4.79 7.80
CA LEU A 227 -2.84 -5.77 8.89
C LEU A 227 -3.55 -5.29 10.15
N MET A 228 -3.43 -4.01 10.52
CA MET A 228 -4.15 -3.46 11.66
C MET A 228 -5.67 -3.67 11.49
N ILE A 229 -6.23 -3.32 10.33
CA ILE A 229 -7.66 -3.49 10.06
C ILE A 229 -8.04 -4.98 10.06
N LEU A 230 -7.28 -5.84 9.40
CA LEU A 230 -7.53 -7.29 9.34
C LEU A 230 -7.51 -7.96 10.72
N ASN A 231 -6.77 -7.41 11.69
CA ASN A 231 -6.70 -7.93 13.06
C ASN A 231 -7.65 -7.23 14.03
N SER A 232 -8.30 -6.15 13.62
CA SER A 232 -9.23 -5.37 14.46
C SER A 232 -10.54 -6.12 14.69
N GLN A 233 -11.06 -6.06 15.92
CA GLN A 233 -12.27 -6.78 16.33
C GLN A 233 -13.46 -6.53 15.39
N GLY A 234 -14.01 -7.60 14.83
CA GLY A 234 -15.16 -7.55 13.92
C GLY A 234 -14.80 -7.27 12.45
N ASN A 235 -13.52 -7.16 12.10
CA ASN A 235 -13.03 -7.00 10.72
C ASN A 235 -12.22 -8.20 10.23
N GLN A 236 -12.11 -9.27 11.05
CA GLN A 236 -11.20 -10.38 10.81
C GLN A 236 -11.73 -11.36 9.75
N ILE A 237 -11.79 -10.92 8.50
CA ILE A 237 -12.28 -11.73 7.36
C ILE A 237 -11.43 -12.98 7.08
N LEU A 238 -10.23 -13.08 7.67
CA LEU A 238 -9.31 -14.21 7.53
C LEU A 238 -9.31 -15.14 8.76
N SER A 239 -10.22 -14.95 9.72
CA SER A 239 -10.21 -15.67 11.02
C SER A 239 -10.37 -17.18 10.91
N ASN A 240 -10.97 -17.67 9.83
CA ASN A 240 -11.24 -19.08 9.60
C ASN A 240 -10.15 -19.80 8.80
N LEU A 241 -9.08 -19.09 8.41
CA LEU A 241 -7.92 -19.69 7.75
C LEU A 241 -7.07 -20.46 8.76
N SER A 242 -6.43 -21.54 8.30
CA SER A 242 -5.35 -22.16 9.08
C SER A 242 -4.15 -21.21 9.23
N PRO A 243 -3.28 -21.39 10.25
CA PRO A 243 -2.10 -20.56 10.42
C PRO A 243 -1.19 -20.51 9.18
N ASP A 244 -1.05 -21.64 8.47
CA ASP A 244 -0.25 -21.72 7.24
C ASP A 244 -0.90 -20.93 6.08
N GLU A 245 -2.23 -21.00 5.95
CA GLU A 245 -2.96 -20.21 4.95
C GLU A 245 -2.89 -18.71 5.25
N TYR A 246 -3.11 -18.33 6.51
CA TYR A 246 -2.98 -16.94 6.95
C TYR A 246 -1.59 -16.40 6.67
N SER A 247 -0.53 -17.16 7.00
CA SER A 247 0.85 -16.80 6.70
C SER A 247 1.10 -16.59 5.20
N ARG A 248 0.54 -17.47 4.35
CA ARG A 248 0.62 -17.30 2.88
C ARG A 248 -0.13 -16.05 2.40
N VAL A 249 -1.32 -15.77 2.92
CA VAL A 249 -2.06 -14.54 2.57
C VAL A 249 -1.24 -13.31 2.96
N VAL A 250 -0.72 -13.25 4.18
CA VAL A 250 0.08 -12.12 4.67
C VAL A 250 1.32 -11.89 3.81
N LYS A 251 2.04 -12.96 3.46
CA LYS A 251 3.21 -12.86 2.55
C LYS A 251 2.81 -12.25 1.20
N VAL A 252 1.71 -12.73 0.60
CA VAL A 252 1.25 -12.22 -0.70
C VAL A 252 0.77 -10.78 -0.59
N LEU A 253 0.11 -10.39 0.51
CA LEU A 253 -0.28 -9.01 0.78
C LEU A 253 0.94 -8.09 0.85
N GLU A 254 1.97 -8.49 1.59
CA GLU A 254 3.22 -7.73 1.71
C GLU A 254 3.88 -7.56 0.35
N ASP A 255 4.10 -8.66 -0.37
CA ASP A 255 4.73 -8.65 -1.70
C ASP A 255 3.93 -7.80 -2.70
N ALA A 256 2.60 -7.88 -2.68
CA ALA A 256 1.72 -7.18 -3.59
C ALA A 256 1.67 -5.67 -3.32
N ILE A 257 1.47 -5.27 -2.06
CA ILE A 257 1.42 -3.86 -1.66
C ILE A 257 2.78 -3.21 -1.86
N LEU A 258 3.89 -3.85 -1.46
CA LEU A 258 5.22 -3.28 -1.70
C LEU A 258 5.55 -3.17 -3.20
N SER A 259 4.95 -4.00 -4.07
CA SER A 259 5.16 -3.92 -5.52
C SER A 259 4.45 -2.74 -6.20
N THR A 260 3.61 -1.97 -5.50
CA THR A 260 3.06 -0.72 -6.04
C THR A 260 4.09 0.41 -6.07
N ASP A 261 5.18 0.31 -5.28
CA ASP A 261 6.32 1.21 -5.42
C ASP A 261 6.98 1.02 -6.79
N LEU A 262 6.94 2.05 -7.63
CA LEU A 262 7.56 2.03 -8.96
C LEU A 262 9.06 1.70 -8.91
N ALA A 263 9.78 2.03 -7.83
CA ALA A 263 11.17 1.64 -7.67
C ALA A 263 11.33 0.12 -7.55
N VAL A 264 10.38 -0.58 -6.93
CA VAL A 264 10.33 -2.06 -6.89
C VAL A 264 10.00 -2.61 -8.28
N TYR A 265 9.03 -2.02 -8.98
CA TYR A 265 8.73 -2.38 -10.38
C TYR A 265 9.98 -2.32 -11.26
N PHE A 266 10.73 -1.21 -11.24
CA PHE A 266 11.95 -1.08 -12.03
C PHE A 266 13.02 -2.13 -11.69
N ARG A 267 13.13 -2.55 -10.43
CA ARG A 267 14.03 -3.63 -10.01
C ARG A 267 13.58 -5.01 -10.53
N LYS A 268 12.27 -5.31 -10.48
CA LYS A 268 11.73 -6.64 -10.82
C LYS A 268 11.41 -6.82 -12.31
N ARG A 269 11.07 -5.75 -13.04
CA ARG A 269 10.54 -5.83 -14.42
C ARG A 269 11.50 -6.51 -15.41
N GLY A 270 12.80 -6.33 -15.25
CA GLY A 270 13.80 -6.96 -16.13
C GLY A 270 13.78 -8.48 -16.05
N ALA A 271 13.69 -9.03 -14.84
CA ALA A 271 13.56 -10.46 -14.62
C ALA A 271 12.25 -11.01 -15.20
N PHE A 272 11.14 -10.32 -14.95
CA PHE A 272 9.84 -10.69 -15.51
C PHE A 272 9.84 -10.67 -17.05
N PHE A 273 10.32 -9.59 -17.66
CA PHE A 273 10.39 -9.47 -19.12
C PHE A 273 11.31 -10.52 -19.74
N GLY A 274 12.40 -10.89 -19.06
CA GLY A 274 13.26 -12.00 -19.45
C GLY A 274 12.51 -13.32 -19.52
N ILE A 275 11.85 -13.74 -18.42
CA ILE A 275 11.13 -15.03 -18.38
C ILE A 275 9.97 -15.11 -19.37
N VAL A 276 9.31 -13.98 -19.66
CA VAL A 276 8.21 -13.92 -20.63
C VAL A 276 8.73 -13.94 -22.06
N ARG A 277 9.74 -13.13 -22.38
CA ARG A 277 10.35 -13.07 -23.72
C ARG A 277 10.94 -14.43 -24.09
N ASP A 278 11.65 -15.05 -23.16
CA ASP A 278 12.39 -16.30 -23.39
C ASP A 278 11.48 -17.53 -23.16
N ARG A 279 10.23 -17.32 -22.74
CA ARG A 279 9.21 -18.36 -22.45
C ARG A 279 9.69 -19.42 -21.45
N THR A 280 10.46 -18.98 -20.46
CA THR A 280 11.01 -19.84 -19.39
C THR A 280 10.18 -19.80 -18.13
N TYR A 281 8.98 -19.17 -18.16
CA TYR A 281 8.10 -19.12 -17.01
C TYR A 281 7.63 -20.52 -16.59
N ASN A 282 7.63 -20.79 -15.28
CA ASN A 282 7.01 -21.95 -14.68
C ASN A 282 6.19 -21.50 -13.47
N TRP A 283 4.87 -21.60 -13.59
CA TRP A 283 3.93 -21.16 -12.56
C TRP A 283 3.86 -22.07 -11.33
N ALA A 284 4.54 -23.22 -11.34
CA ALA A 284 4.73 -24.02 -10.13
C ALA A 284 5.73 -23.38 -9.15
N TYR A 285 6.57 -22.45 -9.62
CA TYR A 285 7.55 -21.76 -8.78
C TYR A 285 6.97 -20.46 -8.22
N ASP A 286 7.08 -20.30 -6.89
CA ASP A 286 6.57 -19.11 -6.21
C ASP A 286 7.24 -17.84 -6.71
N GLU A 287 8.54 -17.85 -6.98
CA GLU A 287 9.30 -16.71 -7.50
C GLU A 287 8.73 -16.17 -8.82
N HIS A 288 8.29 -17.05 -9.72
CA HIS A 288 7.69 -16.65 -10.99
C HIS A 288 6.29 -16.08 -10.80
N ARG A 289 5.51 -16.68 -9.90
CA ARG A 289 4.18 -16.16 -9.53
C ARG A 289 4.31 -14.81 -8.82
N GLU A 290 5.30 -14.63 -7.95
CA GLU A 290 5.60 -13.37 -7.27
C GLU A 290 5.91 -12.26 -8.28
N LEU A 291 6.76 -12.53 -9.27
CA LEU A 291 7.02 -11.58 -10.36
C LEU A 291 5.72 -11.22 -11.10
N LEU A 292 4.88 -12.21 -11.41
CA LEU A 292 3.60 -11.94 -12.09
C LEU A 292 2.64 -11.13 -11.21
N ARG A 293 2.51 -11.45 -9.92
CA ARG A 293 1.68 -10.72 -8.94
C ARG A 293 2.14 -9.27 -8.83
N GLY A 294 3.45 -9.04 -8.70
CA GLY A 294 4.00 -7.69 -8.61
C GLY A 294 3.74 -6.86 -9.88
N MET A 295 3.92 -7.46 -11.06
CA MET A 295 3.60 -6.78 -12.32
C MET A 295 2.10 -6.52 -12.47
N LEU A 296 1.25 -7.44 -12.04
CA LEU A 296 -0.20 -7.26 -12.03
C LEU A 296 -0.65 -6.13 -11.11
N MET A 297 -0.05 -6.00 -9.93
CA MET A 297 -0.33 -4.89 -9.04
C MET A 297 -0.01 -3.56 -9.71
N THR A 298 1.17 -3.43 -10.34
CA THR A 298 1.52 -2.22 -11.11
C THR A 298 0.57 -1.98 -12.29
N VAL A 299 0.13 -3.03 -13.00
CA VAL A 299 -0.86 -2.93 -14.08
C VAL A 299 -2.20 -2.40 -13.56
N CYS A 300 -2.66 -2.87 -12.42
CA CYS A 300 -3.94 -2.44 -11.85
C CYS A 300 -3.86 -1.02 -11.28
N ASP A 301 -2.76 -0.68 -10.62
CA ASP A 301 -2.52 0.64 -10.05
C ASP A 301 -2.44 1.73 -11.13
N LEU A 302 -1.82 1.41 -12.26
CA LEU A 302 -1.71 2.31 -13.41
C LEU A 302 -2.85 2.16 -14.43
N ALA A 303 -3.96 1.52 -14.05
CA ALA A 303 -5.03 1.15 -14.98
C ALA A 303 -5.76 2.34 -15.62
N ALA A 304 -5.75 3.50 -14.97
CA ALA A 304 -6.39 4.72 -15.49
C ALA A 304 -5.96 5.05 -16.93
N ILE A 305 -4.67 4.88 -17.23
CA ILE A 305 -4.09 5.17 -18.55
C ILE A 305 -4.66 4.32 -19.70
N THR A 306 -5.35 3.23 -19.36
CA THR A 306 -5.98 2.32 -20.33
C THR A 306 -7.46 2.61 -20.57
N LYS A 307 -8.03 3.55 -19.79
CA LYS A 307 -9.44 3.93 -19.88
C LYS A 307 -9.70 4.83 -21.09
N PRO A 308 -10.97 4.97 -21.53
CA PRO A 308 -11.33 5.93 -22.57
C PRO A 308 -10.85 7.35 -22.23
N TRP A 309 -10.56 8.14 -23.26
CA TRP A 309 -9.93 9.46 -23.13
C TRP A 309 -10.59 10.39 -22.10
N GLU A 310 -11.92 10.44 -22.04
CA GLU A 310 -12.64 11.31 -21.10
C GLU A 310 -12.41 10.91 -19.62
N VAL A 311 -12.20 9.62 -19.37
CA VAL A 311 -11.89 9.08 -18.04
C VAL A 311 -10.43 9.38 -17.71
N GLU A 312 -9.51 9.02 -18.62
CA GLU A 312 -8.08 9.20 -18.40
C GLU A 312 -7.72 10.67 -18.24
N LYS A 313 -8.29 11.56 -19.06
CA LYS A 313 -8.06 13.00 -18.94
C LYS A 313 -8.44 13.52 -17.54
N ARG A 314 -9.60 13.10 -17.02
CA ARG A 314 -10.06 13.47 -15.68
C ARG A 314 -9.12 12.95 -14.60
N VAL A 315 -8.68 11.70 -14.73
CA VAL A 315 -7.72 11.11 -13.78
C VAL A 315 -6.38 11.83 -13.82
N ALA A 316 -5.86 12.12 -15.01
CA ALA A 316 -4.61 12.87 -15.18
C ALA A 316 -4.68 14.26 -14.54
N GLU A 317 -5.83 14.94 -14.62
CA GLU A 317 -6.09 16.23 -13.94
C GLU A 317 -6.05 16.09 -12.40
N LEU A 318 -6.63 15.03 -11.84
CA LEU A 318 -6.60 14.74 -10.40
C LEU A 318 -5.18 14.44 -9.91
N VAL A 319 -4.45 13.55 -10.60
CA VAL A 319 -3.06 13.19 -10.28
C VAL A 319 -2.16 14.43 -10.33
N SER A 320 -2.28 15.23 -11.39
CA SER A 320 -1.48 16.45 -11.55
C SER A 320 -1.80 17.47 -10.46
N SER A 321 -3.08 17.60 -10.08
CA SER A 321 -3.49 18.49 -9.00
C SER A 321 -2.88 18.07 -7.66
N GLU A 322 -2.88 16.76 -7.35
CA GLU A 322 -2.26 16.25 -6.13
C GLU A 322 -0.73 16.45 -6.12
N PHE A 323 -0.05 16.22 -7.25
CA PHE A 323 1.39 16.52 -7.36
C PHE A 323 1.70 18.00 -7.17
N PHE A 324 0.86 18.89 -7.68
CA PHE A 324 1.04 20.32 -7.46
C PHE A 324 0.77 20.74 -6.01
N GLU A 325 -0.20 20.11 -5.33
CA GLU A 325 -0.42 20.30 -3.89
C GLU A 325 0.83 19.89 -3.10
N GLN A 326 1.41 18.72 -3.39
CA GLN A 326 2.69 18.32 -2.79
C GLN A 326 3.81 19.32 -3.10
N GLY A 327 3.95 19.76 -4.35
CA GLY A 327 4.98 20.72 -4.75
C GLY A 327 4.87 22.06 -4.02
N ASP A 328 3.64 22.52 -3.77
CA ASP A 328 3.38 23.72 -2.97
C ASP A 328 3.74 23.52 -1.49
N ILE A 329 3.49 22.34 -0.94
CA ILE A 329 3.93 21.97 0.42
C ILE A 329 5.45 21.96 0.49
N GLU A 330 6.15 21.32 -0.47
CA GLU A 330 7.61 21.30 -0.56
C GLU A 330 8.19 22.71 -0.60
N ARG A 331 7.63 23.59 -1.43
CA ARG A 331 8.05 24.99 -1.53
C ARG A 331 7.86 25.75 -0.21
N ARG A 332 6.71 25.60 0.44
CA ARG A 332 6.36 26.37 1.66
C ARG A 332 7.07 25.88 2.91
N THR A 333 7.23 24.57 3.07
CA THR A 333 7.69 23.95 4.32
C THR A 333 9.16 23.59 4.30
N LEU A 334 9.69 23.16 3.14
CA LEU A 334 11.08 22.73 2.98
C LEU A 334 11.94 23.78 2.28
N ASN A 335 11.33 24.84 1.75
CA ASN A 335 12.00 25.92 1.00
C ASN A 335 12.84 25.38 -0.18
N ILE A 336 12.30 24.37 -0.87
CA ILE A 336 12.92 23.77 -2.07
C ILE A 336 12.08 24.05 -3.32
N THR A 337 12.73 24.13 -4.47
CA THR A 337 12.04 24.14 -5.76
C THR A 337 11.57 22.72 -6.09
N PRO A 338 10.26 22.49 -6.27
CA PRO A 338 9.76 21.17 -6.64
C PRO A 338 10.24 20.79 -8.05
N ILE A 339 10.32 19.49 -8.32
CA ILE A 339 10.60 18.96 -9.66
C ILE A 339 9.49 19.37 -10.65
N ASP A 340 9.79 19.40 -11.94
CA ASP A 340 8.89 19.98 -12.94
C ASP A 340 7.46 19.37 -12.94
N ILE A 341 7.32 18.06 -12.72
CA ILE A 341 6.00 17.39 -12.64
C ILE A 341 5.16 17.83 -11.43
N MET A 342 5.79 18.34 -10.38
CA MET A 342 5.14 18.88 -9.17
C MET A 342 5.13 20.41 -9.16
N ASN A 343 5.68 21.06 -10.19
CA ASN A 343 5.72 22.51 -10.28
C ASN A 343 4.55 23.03 -11.10
N ARG A 344 3.59 23.68 -10.42
CA ARG A 344 2.42 24.30 -11.05
C ARG A 344 2.77 25.36 -12.12
N GLU A 345 3.97 25.93 -12.07
CA GLU A 345 4.47 26.87 -13.09
C GLU A 345 4.90 26.18 -14.41
N LYS A 346 4.98 24.85 -14.42
CA LYS A 346 5.34 23.99 -15.56
C LYS A 346 4.16 23.19 -16.09
N GLU A 347 2.94 23.65 -15.80
CA GLU A 347 1.70 22.99 -16.23
C GLU A 347 1.64 22.77 -17.75
N ASP A 348 2.21 23.69 -18.53
CA ASP A 348 2.34 23.61 -19.98
C ASP A 348 3.12 22.37 -20.48
N GLN A 349 3.95 21.78 -19.61
CA GLN A 349 4.79 20.63 -19.93
C GLN A 349 4.19 19.28 -19.49
N LEU A 350 3.15 19.27 -18.66
CA LEU A 350 2.45 18.05 -18.21
C LEU A 350 2.09 17.10 -19.37
N PRO A 351 1.39 17.56 -20.41
CA PRO A 351 1.40 16.99 -21.75
C PRO A 351 2.57 16.06 -22.14
N LYS A 352 3.78 16.60 -22.17
CA LYS A 352 4.99 15.91 -22.63
C LYS A 352 5.48 14.91 -21.56
N MET A 353 5.33 15.25 -20.29
CA MET A 353 5.70 14.37 -19.17
C MET A 353 4.82 13.11 -19.15
N GLN A 354 3.52 13.26 -19.43
CA GLN A 354 2.58 12.15 -19.54
C GLN A 354 2.97 11.19 -20.67
N VAL A 355 3.34 11.70 -21.86
CA VAL A 355 3.88 10.84 -22.94
C VAL A 355 5.12 10.08 -22.48
N GLY A 356 6.06 10.76 -21.82
CA GLY A 356 7.26 10.11 -21.29
C GLY A 356 6.97 9.02 -20.25
N PHE A 357 5.98 9.25 -19.38
CA PHE A 357 5.49 8.29 -18.39
C PHE A 357 4.89 7.05 -19.08
N VAL A 358 4.00 7.26 -20.06
CA VAL A 358 3.40 6.19 -20.85
C VAL A 358 4.45 5.34 -21.54
N ASP A 359 5.38 5.97 -22.25
CA ASP A 359 6.41 5.27 -23.03
C ASP A 359 7.38 4.47 -22.15
N SER A 360 7.73 5.01 -20.98
CA SER A 360 8.80 4.45 -20.14
C SER A 360 8.32 3.41 -19.12
N ILE A 361 7.07 3.55 -18.65
CA ILE A 361 6.52 2.77 -17.54
C ILE A 361 5.38 1.89 -18.02
N CYS A 362 4.36 2.50 -18.63
CA CYS A 362 3.10 1.83 -18.98
C CYS A 362 3.27 0.87 -20.16
N LEU A 363 3.74 1.35 -21.31
CA LEU A 363 3.82 0.53 -22.52
C LEU A 363 4.61 -0.77 -22.33
N PRO A 364 5.80 -0.77 -21.70
CA PRO A 364 6.58 -2.00 -21.54
C PRO A 364 5.83 -3.10 -20.77
N ILE A 365 5.09 -2.76 -19.70
CA ILE A 365 4.39 -3.74 -18.87
C ILE A 365 3.13 -4.26 -19.55
N TYR A 366 2.39 -3.40 -20.26
CA TYR A 366 1.21 -3.80 -21.02
C TYR A 366 1.59 -4.67 -22.24
N GLU A 367 2.65 -4.33 -22.98
CA GLU A 367 3.15 -5.14 -24.10
C GLU A 367 3.71 -6.50 -23.69
N CYS A 368 4.32 -6.59 -22.52
CA CYS A 368 4.82 -7.87 -22.01
C CYS A 368 3.67 -8.79 -21.59
N SER A 369 2.72 -8.24 -20.84
CA SER A 369 1.55 -8.96 -20.34
C SER A 369 0.66 -9.47 -21.49
N LEU A 370 0.66 -8.75 -22.61
CA LEU A 370 0.09 -9.07 -23.93
C LEU A 370 0.51 -10.42 -24.51
N ARG A 371 1.79 -10.76 -24.36
CA ARG A 371 2.37 -11.94 -25.01
C ARG A 371 2.09 -13.23 -24.24
N ASN A 372 1.81 -13.14 -22.94
CA ASN A 372 1.49 -14.30 -22.10
C ASN A 372 0.07 -14.85 -22.32
N SER A 373 -0.90 -14.02 -22.74
CA SER A 373 -2.30 -14.46 -22.94
C SER A 373 -2.52 -15.27 -24.23
N LEU A 374 -1.54 -15.29 -25.15
CA LEU A 374 -1.63 -15.90 -26.48
C LEU A 374 -1.74 -17.45 -26.50
N GLN A 375 -1.65 -18.14 -25.36
CA GLN A 375 -1.93 -19.59 -25.29
C GLN A 375 -3.41 -19.95 -25.09
N SER A 376 -4.29 -18.98 -24.75
CA SER A 376 -5.73 -19.18 -24.72
C SER A 376 -6.37 -18.42 -25.88
N SER A 377 -6.76 -19.14 -26.93
CA SER A 377 -7.38 -18.62 -28.16
C SER A 377 -8.75 -17.92 -27.97
N ARG A 378 -9.13 -17.60 -26.73
CA ARG A 378 -10.35 -16.82 -26.38
C ARG A 378 -10.07 -15.61 -25.48
N ASN A 379 -8.84 -15.41 -24.99
CA ASN A 379 -8.52 -14.36 -24.00
C ASN A 379 -7.88 -13.11 -24.61
N LEU A 380 -8.19 -12.87 -25.89
CA LEU A 380 -7.75 -11.73 -26.70
C LEU A 380 -8.24 -10.31 -26.27
N PRO A 381 -9.25 -10.10 -25.38
CA PRO A 381 -9.78 -8.74 -25.18
C PRO A 381 -8.90 -7.79 -24.37
N PHE A 382 -7.99 -8.26 -23.50
CA PHE A 382 -7.29 -7.36 -22.56
C PHE A 382 -6.45 -6.29 -23.27
N PHE A 383 -5.98 -6.55 -24.49
CA PHE A 383 -4.94 -5.70 -25.07
C PHE A 383 -5.07 -5.36 -26.54
N LEU A 384 -6.01 -6.00 -27.25
CA LEU A 384 -6.42 -5.47 -28.54
C LEU A 384 -7.26 -4.21 -28.37
N THR A 385 -7.88 -3.94 -27.21
CA THR A 385 -8.68 -2.72 -26.98
C THR A 385 -7.78 -1.48 -26.85
N CYS A 386 -6.68 -1.54 -26.09
CA CYS A 386 -5.61 -0.52 -26.12
C CYS A 386 -4.98 -0.32 -27.52
N ARG A 387 -5.12 -1.30 -28.43
CA ARG A 387 -4.60 -1.22 -29.80
C ARG A 387 -5.66 -0.90 -30.87
N ARG A 388 -6.96 -1.09 -30.58
CA ARG A 388 -8.09 -0.94 -31.52
C ARG A 388 -8.88 0.33 -31.30
N GLN A 389 -8.93 0.90 -30.09
CA GLN A 389 -9.54 2.21 -29.89
C GLN A 389 -8.59 3.35 -30.26
N TYR A 390 -7.28 3.13 -30.12
CA TYR A 390 -6.25 4.06 -30.58
C TYR A 390 -5.04 3.25 -31.05
N PRO A 391 -4.63 3.27 -32.33
CA PRO A 391 -3.28 2.82 -32.65
C PRO A 391 -2.31 3.64 -31.78
N LEU A 392 -1.20 3.07 -31.32
CA LEU A 392 -0.18 3.78 -30.54
C LEU A 392 0.31 5.09 -31.22
N SER A 393 0.14 5.18 -32.54
CA SER A 393 0.31 6.43 -33.29
C SER A 393 -0.67 7.51 -32.90
N ASP A 394 -1.92 7.18 -32.54
CA ASP A 394 -2.98 8.12 -32.14
C ASP A 394 -2.92 8.46 -30.66
N ILE A 395 -2.35 7.66 -29.75
CA ILE A 395 -2.02 8.18 -28.41
C ILE A 395 -0.92 9.25 -28.54
N ILE A 396 0.10 8.99 -29.36
CA ILE A 396 1.18 9.96 -29.62
C ILE A 396 0.68 11.16 -30.44
N ILE A 397 -0.22 10.96 -31.42
CA ILE A 397 -0.76 12.01 -32.29
C ILE A 397 -1.94 12.75 -31.65
N PHE A 398 -2.78 12.15 -30.82
CA PHE A 398 -3.92 12.80 -30.18
C PHE A 398 -3.50 13.53 -28.90
N VAL A 399 -2.52 12.99 -28.16
CA VAL A 399 -1.78 13.75 -27.14
C VAL A 399 -1.00 14.87 -27.87
N SER A 400 -0.20 14.61 -28.92
CA SER A 400 0.51 15.70 -29.64
C SER A 400 -0.38 16.74 -30.36
N LEU A 401 -1.55 16.37 -30.91
CA LEU A 401 -2.48 17.26 -31.63
C LEU A 401 -3.40 18.04 -30.69
N ASN A 402 -3.76 17.48 -29.52
CA ASN A 402 -4.59 18.20 -28.55
C ASN A 402 -3.79 18.96 -27.50
N ILE A 403 -2.51 18.64 -27.29
CA ILE A 403 -1.56 19.54 -26.61
C ILE A 403 -1.32 20.80 -27.45
N THR A 404 -1.28 20.68 -28.78
CA THR A 404 -1.23 21.87 -29.66
C THR A 404 -2.53 22.69 -29.64
N ASN A 405 -3.67 22.11 -29.27
CA ASN A 405 -4.92 22.84 -29.04
C ASN A 405 -5.08 23.38 -27.60
N PHE A 406 -4.48 22.73 -26.59
CA PHE A 406 -4.38 23.26 -25.23
C PHE A 406 -3.55 24.55 -25.20
N GLY A 407 -2.46 24.62 -25.98
CA GLY A 407 -1.65 25.83 -26.15
C GLY A 407 -2.29 26.95 -26.99
N ARG A 408 -3.35 26.68 -27.77
CA ARG A 408 -4.00 27.68 -28.64
C ARG A 408 -5.24 28.35 -28.06
N LYS A 409 -5.81 27.83 -26.96
CA LYS A 409 -6.99 28.41 -26.29
C LYS A 409 -6.68 29.22 -25.02
N MET A 410 -5.41 29.33 -24.62
CA MET A 410 -4.96 30.16 -23.48
C MET A 410 -4.17 31.40 -23.92
N VAL A 411 -4.53 31.99 -25.07
CA VAL A 411 -4.12 33.35 -25.42
C VAL A 411 -5.41 34.17 -25.50
N PRO A 412 -5.65 35.16 -24.61
CA PRO A 412 -6.78 36.05 -24.77
C PRO A 412 -6.59 36.89 -26.05
N PRO A 413 -7.69 37.35 -26.68
CA PRO A 413 -7.67 37.95 -28.02
C PRO A 413 -6.73 39.14 -28.18
#